data_AF-A0A7V6BFK6-F1
#
_entry.id   AF-A0A7V6BFK6-F1
#
_cell.length_a   1.000
_cell.length_b   1.000
_cell.length_c   1.000
_cell.angle_alpha   90.00
_cell.angle_beta   90.00
_cell.angle_gamma   90.00
#
_symmetry.space_group_name_H-M   'P 1'
#
loop_
_entity.id
_entity.type
_entity.pdbx_description
1 polymer ?
#
loop_
_entity_poly.entity_id
_entity_poly.type
_entity_poly.pdbx_seq_one_letter_code
_entity_poly.pdbx_strand_id
1 'polypeptide(L)'
;MTPIAGKVRIGVCRLQKTCFERFHAAEIQQTFYDPPSPQTLEKWKNAAPENFGFTLKAWQVITHQASSPTYRRMRTKIPGSELSDLGGFRPTKWVMLGLEKTLEAAAVLSAKVVVFQCPSSFLPSKENIENLSEFMLRAVELKTRLGINPQFAWEPRGSAWDDKLILDI
;
A
#
# COMPACT_ATOMS: atom_id res chain seq x y z
N MET A 1 -21.45 31.84 2.09
CA MET A 1 -21.71 30.38 2.14
C MET A 1 -20.57 29.74 2.91
N THR A 2 -20.85 29.17 4.08
CA THR A 2 -19.83 28.50 4.90
C THR A 2 -19.70 27.06 4.40
N PRO A 3 -18.57 26.64 3.79
CA PRO A 3 -18.44 25.30 3.24
C PRO A 3 -18.16 24.30 4.35
N ILE A 4 -18.86 23.16 4.31
CA ILE A 4 -18.55 21.97 5.10
C ILE A 4 -17.19 21.43 4.62
N ALA A 5 -16.33 21.08 5.57
CA ALA A 5 -14.95 20.68 5.39
C ALA A 5 -14.78 19.36 4.61
N GLY A 6 -13.88 19.38 3.62
CA GLY A 6 -13.37 18.21 2.90
C GLY A 6 -12.73 18.60 1.57
N LYS A 7 -11.41 18.87 1.55
CA LYS A 7 -10.69 19.21 0.30
C LYS A 7 -10.56 17.96 -0.58
N VAL A 8 -11.28 17.90 -1.70
CA VAL A 8 -11.07 16.90 -2.75
C VAL A 8 -9.70 17.14 -3.40
N ARG A 9 -8.85 16.09 -3.46
CA ARG A 9 -7.58 16.12 -4.19
C ARG A 9 -7.66 15.21 -5.40
N ILE A 10 -7.36 15.75 -6.57
CA ILE A 10 -7.26 14.99 -7.82
C ILE A 10 -5.77 14.74 -8.12
N GLY A 11 -5.47 13.50 -8.52
CA GLY A 11 -4.11 13.03 -8.72
C GLY A 11 -3.98 11.99 -9.82
N VAL A 12 -2.78 11.42 -9.93
CA VAL A 12 -2.41 10.41 -10.92
C VAL A 12 -1.72 9.21 -10.28
N CYS A 13 -1.85 8.03 -10.90
CA CYS A 13 -1.23 6.80 -10.43
C CYS A 13 0.22 6.62 -10.92
N ARG A 14 1.01 7.69 -10.91
CA ARG A 14 2.43 7.70 -11.27
C ARG A 14 3.05 9.00 -10.79
N LEU A 15 4.27 8.94 -10.26
CA LEU A 15 5.06 10.13 -10.00
C LEU A 15 5.98 10.46 -11.18
N GLN A 16 5.78 11.64 -11.76
CA GLN A 16 6.67 12.31 -12.72
C GLN A 16 6.90 13.75 -12.26
N LYS A 17 7.98 14.40 -12.73
CA LYS A 17 8.28 15.79 -12.34
C LYS A 17 7.12 16.75 -12.60
N THR A 18 6.46 16.60 -13.75
CA THR A 18 5.30 17.41 -14.16
C THR A 18 4.06 17.20 -13.30
N CYS A 19 4.00 16.16 -12.47
CA CYS A 19 2.85 15.91 -11.59
C CYS A 19 2.69 17.01 -10.54
N PHE A 20 3.81 17.55 -10.03
CA PHE A 20 3.81 18.58 -9.00
C PHE A 20 3.24 19.92 -9.48
N GLU A 21 3.29 20.18 -10.79
CA GLU A 21 2.75 21.40 -11.40
C GLU A 21 1.26 21.27 -11.76
N ARG A 22 0.77 20.04 -11.98
CA ARG A 22 -0.54 19.78 -12.59
C ARG A 22 -1.56 19.13 -11.67
N PHE A 23 -1.10 18.47 -10.61
CA PHE A 23 -1.95 17.70 -9.71
C PHE A 23 -1.66 18.05 -8.26
N HIS A 24 -2.65 17.78 -7.40
CA HIS A 24 -2.54 18.00 -5.95
C HIS A 24 -2.18 16.72 -5.18
N ALA A 25 -2.14 15.58 -5.88
CA ALA A 25 -1.81 14.29 -5.32
C ALA A 25 -1.20 13.35 -6.37
N ALA A 26 -0.45 12.37 -5.90
CA ALA A 26 -0.02 11.25 -6.72
C ALA A 26 0.07 9.96 -5.88
N GLU A 27 -0.31 8.85 -6.51
CA GLU A 27 -0.05 7.51 -5.99
C GLU A 27 1.30 7.01 -6.48
N ILE A 28 2.15 6.63 -5.53
CA ILE A 28 3.43 6.01 -5.81
C ILE A 28 3.22 4.54 -6.07
N GLN A 29 3.33 4.15 -7.34
CA GLN A 29 3.22 2.76 -7.77
C GLN A 29 4.54 1.98 -7.66
N GLN A 30 5.68 2.68 -7.55
CA GLN A 30 6.98 2.03 -7.50
C GLN A 30 7.11 1.13 -6.26
N THR A 31 6.57 1.57 -5.11
CA THR A 31 6.58 0.82 -3.85
C THR A 31 5.88 -0.53 -3.94
N PHE A 32 4.89 -0.68 -4.83
CA PHE A 32 4.24 -1.96 -5.07
C PHE A 32 5.22 -3.02 -5.60
N TYR A 33 6.15 -2.64 -6.47
CA TYR A 33 7.11 -3.59 -7.02
C TYR A 33 8.27 -3.80 -6.07
N ASP A 34 8.87 -2.70 -5.64
CA ASP A 34 10.02 -2.67 -4.73
C ASP A 34 10.07 -1.30 -4.03
N PRO A 35 10.06 -1.25 -2.69
CA PRO A 35 10.20 0.00 -1.95
C PRO A 35 11.48 0.75 -2.34
N PRO A 36 11.38 2.02 -2.82
CA PRO A 36 12.56 2.82 -3.11
C PRO A 36 13.39 3.09 -1.84
N SER A 37 14.66 3.46 -2.02
CA SER A 37 15.50 3.85 -0.89
C SER A 37 14.95 5.09 -0.16
N PRO A 38 15.21 5.24 1.15
CA PRO A 38 14.80 6.43 1.89
C PRO A 38 15.24 7.74 1.23
N GLN A 39 16.48 7.80 0.72
CA GLN A 39 17.01 8.99 0.03
C GLN A 39 16.24 9.32 -1.25
N THR A 40 15.71 8.31 -1.94
CA THR A 40 14.87 8.53 -3.13
C THR A 40 13.52 9.11 -2.73
N LEU A 41 12.91 8.56 -1.67
CA LEU A 41 11.63 9.03 -1.13
C LEU A 41 11.75 10.47 -0.59
N GLU A 42 12.82 10.79 0.15
CA GLU A 42 13.12 12.13 0.65
C GLU A 42 13.27 13.13 -0.51
N LYS A 43 13.97 12.76 -1.58
CA LYS A 43 14.08 13.61 -2.78
C LYS A 43 12.71 13.91 -3.39
N TRP A 44 11.82 12.91 -3.47
CA TRP A 44 10.47 13.12 -3.96
C TRP A 44 9.65 14.00 -3.03
N LYS A 45 9.77 13.79 -1.71
CA LYS A 45 9.10 14.61 -0.70
C LYS A 45 9.52 16.07 -0.78
N ASN A 46 10.82 16.34 -0.86
CA ASN A 46 11.39 17.69 -0.88
C ASN A 46 11.11 18.43 -2.19
N ALA A 47 10.93 17.70 -3.30
CA ALA A 47 10.57 18.29 -4.58
C ALA A 47 9.06 18.61 -4.69
N ALA A 48 8.22 18.06 -3.80
CA ALA A 48 6.79 18.26 -3.86
C ALA A 48 6.38 19.61 -3.26
N PRO A 49 5.35 20.28 -3.81
CA PRO A 49 4.78 21.47 -3.21
C PRO A 49 4.28 21.21 -1.79
N GLU A 50 4.19 22.26 -0.99
CA GLU A 50 3.55 22.19 0.31
C GLU A 50 2.12 21.65 0.17
N ASN A 51 1.69 20.81 1.11
CA ASN A 51 0.35 20.18 1.12
C ASN A 51 0.05 19.20 -0.02
N PHE A 52 1.03 18.82 -0.85
CA PHE A 52 0.87 17.75 -1.85
C PHE A 52 0.51 16.41 -1.20
N GLY A 53 -0.50 15.73 -1.74
CA GLY A 53 -1.00 14.46 -1.22
C GLY A 53 -0.28 13.25 -1.81
N PHE A 54 0.62 12.64 -1.06
CA PHE A 54 1.17 11.34 -1.43
C PHE A 54 0.24 10.21 -0.99
N THR A 55 -0.02 9.27 -1.88
CA THR A 55 -0.54 7.94 -1.53
C THR A 55 0.46 6.88 -1.97
N LEU A 56 0.47 5.74 -1.29
CA LEU A 56 1.37 4.62 -1.59
C LEU A 56 0.56 3.40 -1.94
N LYS A 57 1.01 2.65 -2.93
CA LYS A 57 0.60 1.25 -3.06
C LYS A 57 1.54 0.38 -2.22
N ALA A 58 0.96 -0.44 -1.35
CA ALA A 58 1.71 -1.33 -0.47
C ALA A 58 2.57 -2.31 -1.26
N TRP A 59 3.70 -2.75 -0.70
CA TRP A 59 4.59 -3.68 -1.36
C TRP A 59 3.87 -5.01 -1.65
N GLN A 60 3.99 -5.51 -2.89
CA GLN A 60 3.24 -6.67 -3.38
C GLN A 60 3.41 -7.93 -2.53
N VAL A 61 4.53 -8.06 -1.79
CA VAL A 61 4.79 -9.20 -0.90
C VAL A 61 3.73 -9.38 0.19
N ILE A 62 2.95 -8.34 0.48
CA ILE A 62 1.83 -8.38 1.43
C ILE A 62 0.62 -9.09 0.81
N THR A 63 0.28 -8.76 -0.43
CA THR A 63 -1.02 -9.13 -1.02
C THR A 63 -0.92 -10.23 -2.09
N HIS A 64 0.20 -10.32 -2.81
CA HIS A 64 0.38 -11.23 -3.94
C HIS A 64 1.26 -12.42 -3.56
N GLN A 65 0.87 -13.62 -3.99
CA GLN A 65 1.71 -14.82 -3.87
C GLN A 65 2.80 -14.81 -4.95
N ALA A 66 3.90 -15.54 -4.70
CA ALA A 66 5.09 -15.60 -5.58
C ALA A 66 4.80 -15.98 -7.04
N SER A 67 3.68 -16.66 -7.32
CA SER A 67 3.24 -17.01 -8.67
C SER A 67 2.79 -15.80 -9.51
N SER A 68 2.57 -14.64 -8.89
CA SER A 68 2.17 -13.43 -9.60
C SER A 68 3.21 -12.99 -10.64
N PRO A 69 2.83 -12.66 -11.88
CA PRO A 69 3.77 -12.21 -12.91
C PRO A 69 4.44 -10.86 -12.56
N THR A 70 3.88 -10.11 -11.61
CA THR A 70 4.43 -8.82 -11.15
C THR A 70 5.78 -8.95 -10.46
N TYR A 71 6.12 -10.13 -9.92
CA TYR A 71 7.43 -10.40 -9.30
C TYR A 71 8.59 -10.29 -10.30
N ARG A 72 8.35 -10.43 -11.62
CA ARG A 72 9.37 -10.19 -12.66
C ARG A 72 9.95 -8.77 -12.62
N ARG A 73 9.23 -7.81 -12.03
CA ARG A 73 9.64 -6.40 -11.92
C ARG A 73 10.27 -6.07 -10.56
N MET A 74 10.25 -6.99 -9.62
CA MET A 74 10.88 -6.83 -8.31
C MET A 74 12.39 -7.08 -8.43
N ARG A 75 13.19 -6.24 -7.77
CA ARG A 75 14.65 -6.35 -7.77
C ARG A 75 15.14 -7.14 -6.56
N THR A 76 14.52 -6.93 -5.41
CA THR A 76 14.72 -7.68 -4.18
C THR A 76 14.62 -9.19 -4.47
N LYS A 77 15.64 -9.94 -4.05
CA LYS A 77 15.71 -11.40 -4.24
C LYS A 77 15.19 -12.09 -3.00
N ILE A 78 14.23 -12.99 -3.20
CA ILE A 78 13.65 -13.82 -2.16
C ILE A 78 14.19 -15.24 -2.36
N PRO A 79 14.78 -15.87 -1.33
CA PRO A 79 15.19 -17.27 -1.39
C PRO A 79 14.03 -18.17 -1.82
N GLY A 80 14.32 -19.18 -2.65
CA GLY A 80 13.30 -20.10 -3.16
C GLY A 80 12.50 -20.79 -2.04
N SER A 81 13.16 -21.10 -0.92
CA SER A 81 12.54 -21.70 0.27
C SER A 81 11.56 -20.79 1.00
N GLU A 82 11.61 -19.48 0.78
CA GLU A 82 10.73 -18.49 1.45
C GLU A 82 9.61 -17.97 0.50
N LEU A 83 9.54 -18.45 -0.75
CA LEU A 83 8.53 -17.98 -1.72
C LEU A 83 7.09 -18.32 -1.29
N SER A 84 6.90 -19.40 -0.53
CA SER A 84 5.61 -19.79 0.03
C SER A 84 5.06 -18.77 1.03
N ASP A 85 5.91 -17.90 1.58
CA ASP A 85 5.56 -16.98 2.66
C ASP A 85 4.90 -15.69 2.15
N LEU A 86 4.85 -15.47 0.84
CA LEU A 86 4.40 -14.18 0.27
C LEU A 86 2.89 -14.11 0.11
N GLY A 87 2.30 -12.95 0.36
CA GLY A 87 0.94 -12.63 -0.07
C GLY A 87 -0.17 -13.12 0.84
N GLY A 88 -1.39 -12.72 0.46
CA GLY A 88 -2.63 -13.12 1.15
C GLY A 88 -2.78 -12.57 2.56
N PHE A 89 -2.05 -11.50 2.91
CA PHE A 89 -2.04 -10.92 4.27
C PHE A 89 -1.65 -11.93 5.37
N ARG A 90 -1.03 -13.05 4.98
CA ARG A 90 -0.72 -14.15 5.89
C ARG A 90 0.28 -13.69 6.96
N PRO A 91 0.23 -14.23 8.19
CA PRO A 91 1.11 -13.84 9.29
C PRO A 91 2.52 -14.45 9.13
N THR A 92 3.19 -14.12 8.03
CA THR A 92 4.53 -14.62 7.70
C THR A 92 5.58 -13.52 7.87
N LYS A 93 6.84 -13.94 7.99
CA LYS A 93 7.99 -13.02 8.08
C LYS A 93 8.02 -12.01 6.92
N TRP A 94 7.76 -12.46 5.69
CA TRP A 94 7.82 -11.60 4.51
C TRP A 94 6.65 -10.62 4.40
N VAL A 95 5.46 -11.02 4.80
CA VAL A 95 4.30 -10.10 4.85
C VAL A 95 4.52 -9.04 5.92
N MET A 96 5.03 -9.41 7.09
CA MET A 96 5.34 -8.46 8.17
C MET A 96 6.47 -7.50 7.80
N LEU A 97 7.56 -8.00 7.18
CA LEU A 97 8.61 -7.15 6.62
C LEU A 97 8.05 -6.21 5.54
N GLY A 98 7.13 -6.71 4.71
CA GLY A 98 6.44 -5.93 3.70
C GLY A 98 5.68 -4.75 4.30
N LEU A 99 4.95 -5.00 5.39
CA LEU A 99 4.22 -3.98 6.13
C LEU A 99 5.18 -2.94 6.74
N GLU A 100 6.26 -3.37 7.39
CA GLU A 100 7.29 -2.48 7.95
C GLU A 100 7.86 -1.55 6.88
N LYS A 101 8.33 -2.10 5.75
CA LYS A 101 8.89 -1.30 4.64
C LYS A 101 7.87 -0.37 3.99
N THR A 102 6.61 -0.79 3.92
CA THR A 102 5.53 0.05 3.42
C THR A 102 5.29 1.25 4.35
N LEU A 103 5.26 1.04 5.67
CA LEU A 103 5.03 2.11 6.64
C LEU A 103 6.24 3.02 6.85
N GLU A 104 7.47 2.50 6.76
CA GLU A 104 8.69 3.31 6.68
C GLU A 104 8.63 4.27 5.48
N ALA A 105 8.27 3.76 4.30
CA ALA A 105 8.12 4.59 3.10
C ALA A 105 6.98 5.64 3.27
N ALA A 106 5.87 5.24 3.91
CA ALA A 106 4.76 6.13 4.23
C ALA A 106 5.19 7.28 5.15
N ALA A 107 6.02 6.98 6.15
CA ALA A 107 6.56 7.96 7.08
C ALA A 107 7.40 9.02 6.35
N VAL A 108 8.36 8.58 5.51
CA VAL A 108 9.26 9.47 4.77
C VAL A 108 8.48 10.43 3.86
N LEU A 109 7.47 9.94 3.15
CA LEU A 109 6.64 10.79 2.28
C LEU A 109 5.56 11.59 3.02
N SER A 110 5.34 11.30 4.31
CA SER A 110 4.15 11.72 5.06
C SER A 110 2.86 11.37 4.30
N ALA A 111 2.81 10.14 3.78
CA ALA A 111 1.72 9.65 2.93
C ALA A 111 0.38 9.75 3.66
N LYS A 112 -0.67 10.11 2.92
CA LYS A 112 -2.03 10.26 3.44
C LYS A 112 -2.80 8.94 3.41
N VAL A 113 -2.51 8.08 2.43
CA VAL A 113 -3.18 6.80 2.24
C VAL A 113 -2.16 5.72 1.85
N VAL A 114 -2.31 4.52 2.39
CA VAL A 114 -1.66 3.29 1.92
C VAL A 114 -2.73 2.37 1.33
N VAL A 115 -2.55 1.97 0.08
CA VAL A 115 -3.48 1.14 -0.68
C VAL A 115 -2.98 -0.30 -0.72
N PHE A 116 -3.80 -1.23 -0.23
CA PHE A 116 -3.58 -2.67 -0.25
C PHE A 116 -4.44 -3.29 -1.36
N GLN A 117 -3.93 -3.28 -2.59
CA GLN A 117 -4.60 -3.91 -3.72
C GLN A 117 -4.33 -5.41 -3.76
N CYS A 118 -5.40 -6.19 -3.91
CA CYS A 118 -5.36 -7.64 -4.03
C CYS A 118 -5.31 -8.11 -5.48
N PRO A 119 -4.73 -9.29 -5.78
CA PRO A 119 -4.98 -9.98 -7.03
C PRO A 119 -6.40 -10.56 -7.06
N SER A 120 -6.93 -10.87 -8.26
CA SER A 120 -8.24 -11.52 -8.40
C SER A 120 -8.31 -12.94 -7.83
N SER A 121 -7.15 -13.56 -7.56
CA SER A 121 -7.03 -14.86 -6.92
C SER A 121 -7.17 -14.82 -5.39
N PHE A 122 -7.15 -13.64 -4.76
CA PHE A 122 -7.45 -13.50 -3.35
C PHE A 122 -8.97 -13.55 -3.17
N LEU A 123 -9.51 -14.72 -2.83
CA LEU A 123 -10.95 -14.98 -2.73
C LEU A 123 -11.47 -14.75 -1.30
N PRO A 124 -12.78 -14.50 -1.11
CA PRO A 124 -13.41 -14.33 0.21
C PRO A 124 -13.57 -15.64 1.00
N SER A 125 -12.52 -16.45 1.10
CA SER A 125 -12.51 -17.59 2.02
C SER A 125 -12.41 -17.08 3.47
N LYS A 126 -12.96 -17.86 4.41
CA LYS A 126 -12.83 -17.59 5.85
C LYS A 126 -11.40 -17.28 6.28
N GLU A 127 -10.43 -18.09 5.86
CA GLU A 127 -9.00 -17.92 6.18
C GLU A 127 -8.45 -16.57 5.66
N ASN A 128 -8.76 -16.19 4.42
CA ASN A 128 -8.32 -14.92 3.85
C ASN A 128 -8.89 -13.70 4.60
N ILE A 129 -10.16 -13.78 5.03
CA ILE A 129 -10.80 -12.72 5.82
C ILE A 129 -10.13 -12.61 7.19
N GLU A 130 -9.91 -13.73 7.88
CA GLU A 130 -9.21 -13.77 9.17
C GLU A 130 -7.78 -13.19 9.04
N ASN A 131 -7.02 -13.61 8.02
CA ASN A 131 -5.68 -13.08 7.75
C ASN A 131 -5.71 -11.55 7.48
N LEU A 132 -6.66 -11.07 6.67
CA LEU A 132 -6.81 -9.65 6.38
C LEU A 132 -7.11 -8.85 7.65
N SER A 133 -8.09 -9.29 8.45
CA SER A 133 -8.48 -8.60 9.69
C SER A 133 -7.32 -8.55 10.68
N GLU A 134 -6.64 -9.67 10.93
CA GLU A 134 -5.49 -9.67 11.84
C GLU A 134 -4.31 -8.84 11.31
N PHE A 135 -4.05 -8.87 10.01
CA PHE A 135 -3.03 -8.04 9.38
C PHE A 135 -3.33 -6.55 9.58
N MET A 136 -4.58 -6.12 9.38
CA MET A 136 -4.98 -4.72 9.57
C MET A 136 -4.82 -4.27 11.03
N LEU A 137 -5.12 -5.13 12.00
CA LEU A 137 -4.86 -4.84 13.42
C LEU A 137 -3.37 -4.60 13.68
N ARG A 138 -2.50 -5.49 13.18
CA ARG A 138 -1.03 -5.34 13.29
C ARG A 138 -0.53 -4.08 12.58
N ALA A 139 -1.11 -3.74 11.43
CA ALA A 139 -0.78 -2.53 10.69
C ALA A 139 -1.16 -1.25 11.45
N VAL A 140 -2.31 -1.25 12.15
CA VAL A 140 -2.75 -0.14 13.00
C VAL A 140 -1.84 0.02 14.22
N GLU A 141 -1.47 -1.09 14.86
CA GLU A 141 -0.51 -1.07 15.97
C GLU A 141 0.84 -0.48 15.51
N LEU A 142 1.36 -0.96 14.38
CA LEU A 142 2.65 -0.52 13.88
C LEU A 142 2.66 0.96 13.48
N LYS A 143 1.64 1.46 12.76
CA LYS A 143 1.59 2.89 12.40
C LYS A 143 1.52 3.78 13.64
N THR A 144 0.81 3.32 14.68
CA THR A 144 0.71 4.02 15.97
C THR A 144 2.07 4.08 16.66
N ARG A 145 2.79 2.96 16.73
CA ARG A 145 4.15 2.89 17.28
C ARG A 145 5.14 3.78 16.52
N LEU A 146 4.99 3.89 15.20
CA LEU A 146 5.79 4.77 14.35
C LEU A 146 5.39 6.26 14.44
N GLY A 147 4.30 6.60 15.15
CA GLY A 147 3.82 7.97 15.26
C GLY A 147 3.29 8.55 13.94
N ILE A 148 2.88 7.70 13.00
CA ILE A 148 2.32 8.12 11.70
C ILE A 148 0.84 7.75 11.60
N ASN A 149 0.09 8.51 10.81
CA ASN A 149 -1.35 8.29 10.67
C ASN A 149 -1.84 8.32 9.21
N PRO A 150 -1.30 7.48 8.31
CA PRO A 150 -1.96 7.25 7.03
C PRO A 150 -3.30 6.53 7.25
N GLN A 151 -4.26 6.82 6.38
CA GLN A 151 -5.45 6.00 6.19
C GLN A 151 -5.05 4.72 5.43
N PHE A 152 -5.73 3.62 5.71
CA PHE A 152 -5.57 2.39 4.96
C PHE A 152 -6.77 2.20 4.04
N ALA A 153 -6.48 1.93 2.77
CA ALA A 153 -7.49 1.60 1.77
C ALA A 153 -7.24 0.19 1.29
N TRP A 154 -8.24 -0.67 1.40
CA TRP A 154 -8.19 -2.02 0.86
C TRP A 154 -8.92 -2.05 -0.48
N GLU A 155 -8.30 -2.67 -1.48
CA GLU A 155 -8.86 -2.77 -2.83
C GLU A 155 -8.94 -4.26 -3.23
N PRO A 156 -10.08 -4.92 -2.93
CA PRO A 156 -10.35 -6.27 -3.42
C PRO A 156 -10.47 -6.28 -4.94
N ARG A 157 -10.20 -7.44 -5.54
CA ARG A 157 -10.34 -7.67 -6.99
C ARG A 157 -10.97 -9.03 -7.22
N GLY A 158 -11.63 -9.16 -8.37
CA GLY A 158 -12.33 -10.39 -8.75
C GLY A 158 -13.79 -10.36 -8.35
N SER A 159 -14.63 -11.02 -9.15
CA SER A 159 -16.10 -11.00 -9.01
C SER A 159 -16.63 -11.80 -7.83
N ALA A 160 -15.76 -12.53 -7.13
CA ALA A 160 -16.14 -13.29 -5.95
C ALA A 160 -16.40 -12.40 -4.73
N TRP A 161 -15.83 -11.19 -4.70
CA TRP A 161 -16.13 -10.20 -3.66
C TRP A 161 -17.40 -9.44 -4.03
N ASP A 162 -18.48 -9.67 -3.27
CA ASP A 162 -19.70 -8.87 -3.38
C ASP A 162 -19.64 -7.64 -2.45
N ASP A 163 -20.36 -6.59 -2.82
CA ASP A 163 -20.33 -5.30 -2.11
C ASP A 163 -20.79 -5.41 -0.65
N LYS A 164 -21.73 -6.32 -0.36
CA LYS A 164 -22.24 -6.50 1.00
C LYS A 164 -21.16 -7.10 1.89
N LEU A 165 -20.51 -8.16 1.44
CA LEU A 165 -19.40 -8.76 2.16
C LEU A 165 -18.24 -7.78 2.37
N ILE A 166 -17.93 -6.94 1.37
CA ILE A 166 -16.90 -5.90 1.51
C ILE A 166 -17.24 -4.90 2.62
N LEU A 167 -18.52 -4.52 2.76
CA LEU A 167 -18.97 -3.57 3.79
C LEU A 167 -19.01 -4.17 5.20
N ASP A 168 -19.14 -5.49 5.32
CA ASP A 168 -19.20 -6.19 6.60
C ASP A 168 -17.81 -6.44 7.23
N ILE A 169 -16.72 -6.33 6.45
CA ILE A 169 -15.31 -6.56 6.85
C ILE A 169 -14.64 -5.25 7.28
#